data_AF-A0AAW4XJJ2-F1
#
_entry.id   AF-A0AAW4XJJ2-F1
#
_cell.length_a   1.000
_cell.length_b   1.000
_cell.length_c   1.000
_cell.angle_alpha   90.00
_cell.angle_beta   90.00
_cell.angle_gamma   90.00
#
_symmetry.space_group_name_H-M   'P 1'
#
loop_
_entity.id
_entity.type
_entity.pdbx_description
1 polymer ?
#
loop_
_entity_poly.entity_id
_entity_poly.type
_entity_poly.pdbx_seq_one_letter_code
_entity_poly.pdbx_strand_id
1 'polypeptide(L)'
;MSWVLAVDFGTSNTSAAHRIGPDRVESLPLTHTSNLMPSSVYVDHTGAITTGDVAINQATVDPAGFVAYPKTHVAVGSVMVRGQDVPVAHTIASVLRTVYNQALPRHNNHPPAEVVLTHPEAWSQRELDVLRHAASLAGLGGSVSLISEPRAAAFYYSRQHDAKIVKGSTIAVFDFGGGTLDIAVLTATSEWTFEVIRAGGDNTLGGKNLDATVARWVDERLRDDDPDLAAWLRTPDGLDARRTLDDQIRRAKELLSEHPSATIRVTGNGADLTFTITRDEFEQLIEPQITRGVQLAAQVLRDAGVDRSGLQALYLTGGSSRIPYVHRRLSELGSIATLDDPKTVVAKGAAGFVAGGRTTEPAADLDTEVLRPDTPRPAAPRPGAPRPGTPAAQSNPAPTSDIERSRPSRPLLIAGAAVLAVLVAAGAVFGLTRGDADDGATAGAAAAPAVAEDRSDTGAPPPAASASVYRSESTDEVVELLPTKLLTGSSSCEKSGFSSEGAMQVRCQISPNSNLGKALGMEPSDYESVSAYRDDQYARSNFIRLRDAKSDNTRIVSADGTRIADYDHPPGGNSYFTVIDKSTGLVAQFSTTTERGEALLAELGWNA
;
A
#
# COMPACT_ATOMS: atom_id res chain seq x y z
N MET A 1 6.50 34.52 15.02
CA MET A 1 5.31 34.39 14.14
C MET A 1 4.74 33.01 14.36
N SER A 2 3.41 32.85 14.40
CA SER A 2 2.82 31.50 14.39
C SER A 2 3.03 30.85 13.02
N TRP A 3 3.34 29.56 13.04
CA TRP A 3 3.53 28.73 11.86
C TRP A 3 2.91 27.35 12.10
N VAL A 4 2.55 26.65 11.04
CA VAL A 4 2.01 25.29 11.09
C VAL A 4 3.01 24.34 10.43
N LEU A 5 3.24 23.19 11.05
CA LEU A 5 3.95 22.07 10.43
C LEU A 5 2.89 21.07 9.95
N ALA A 6 2.96 20.65 8.69
CA ALA A 6 2.21 19.50 8.21
C ALA A 6 3.17 18.38 7.80
N VAL A 7 2.89 17.16 8.26
CA VAL A 7 3.69 15.97 7.94
C VAL A 7 2.81 14.90 7.34
N ASP A 8 3.21 14.44 6.17
CA ASP A 8 2.66 13.28 5.49
C ASP A 8 3.61 12.11 5.70
N PHE A 9 3.25 11.25 6.65
CA PHE A 9 3.98 10.02 6.93
C PHE A 9 3.50 8.92 5.97
N GLY A 10 4.10 8.88 4.78
CA GLY A 10 3.80 7.87 3.76
C GLY A 10 4.48 6.51 4.04
N THR A 11 4.00 5.45 3.38
CA THR A 11 4.48 4.07 3.58
C THR A 11 5.95 3.85 3.17
N SER A 12 6.47 4.65 2.24
CA SER A 12 7.85 4.54 1.73
C SER A 12 8.66 5.82 1.91
N ASN A 13 8.03 6.99 1.78
CA ASN A 13 8.65 8.28 2.00
C ASN A 13 7.74 9.15 2.86
N THR A 14 8.35 9.96 3.70
CA THR A 14 7.73 11.06 4.43
C THR A 14 7.91 12.34 3.63
N SER A 15 6.86 13.13 3.51
CA SER A 15 6.91 14.51 3.00
C SER A 15 6.44 15.48 4.08
N ALA A 16 6.85 16.75 3.99
CA ALA A 16 6.38 17.76 4.92
C ALA A 16 6.25 19.13 4.25
N ALA A 17 5.40 19.96 4.82
CA ALA A 17 5.20 21.35 4.43
C ALA A 17 5.09 22.22 5.67
N HIS A 18 5.42 23.49 5.52
CA HIS A 18 5.16 24.49 6.55
C HIS A 18 4.26 25.60 6.02
N ARG A 19 3.56 26.28 6.92
CA ARG A 19 2.81 27.51 6.63
C ARG A 19 3.32 28.67 7.46
N ILE A 20 3.65 29.78 6.80
CA ILE A 20 4.16 31.00 7.45
C ILE A 20 3.15 32.13 7.23
N GLY A 21 2.50 32.59 8.30
CA GLY A 21 1.42 33.57 8.19
C GLY A 21 0.14 32.97 7.58
N PRO A 22 -0.75 33.78 6.97
CA PRO A 22 -2.05 33.30 6.52
C PRO A 22 -1.94 32.29 5.37
N ASP A 23 -1.30 32.65 4.26
CA ASP A 23 -1.48 31.93 2.98
C ASP A 23 -0.22 31.26 2.40
N ARG A 24 0.98 31.57 2.92
CA ARG A 24 2.25 31.06 2.36
C ARG A 24 2.52 29.64 2.85
N VAL A 25 2.22 28.66 2.01
CA VAL A 25 2.53 27.23 2.20
C VAL A 25 3.70 26.82 1.31
N GLU A 26 4.71 26.16 1.86
CA GLU A 26 5.89 25.67 1.12
C GLU A 26 6.29 24.27 1.60
N SER A 27 6.83 23.44 0.71
CA SER A 27 7.42 22.15 1.09
C SER A 27 8.71 22.34 1.87
N LEU A 28 8.95 21.45 2.84
CA LEU A 28 10.21 21.39 3.58
C LEU A 28 11.20 20.46 2.86
N PRO A 29 12.44 20.90 2.57
CA PRO A 29 13.51 20.01 2.18
C PRO A 29 13.93 19.18 3.40
N LEU A 30 13.67 17.87 3.34
CA LEU A 30 13.92 16.87 4.39
C LEU A 30 15.25 16.12 4.20
N THR A 31 15.85 16.22 3.02
CA THR A 31 17.22 15.75 2.75
C THR A 31 17.98 16.84 2.00
N HIS A 32 19.28 16.64 1.78
CA HIS A 32 20.11 17.62 1.04
C HIS A 32 19.72 17.77 -0.43
N THR A 33 19.01 16.79 -0.99
CA THR A 33 18.69 16.68 -2.43
C THR A 33 17.19 16.55 -2.72
N SER A 34 16.32 16.45 -1.71
CA SER A 34 14.89 16.19 -1.90
C SER A 34 13.99 16.80 -0.81
N ASN A 35 12.74 17.06 -1.19
CA ASN A 35 11.63 17.39 -0.28
C ASN A 35 11.03 16.16 0.42
N LEU A 36 11.68 15.01 0.25
CA LEU A 36 11.28 13.71 0.77
C LEU A 36 12.42 13.10 1.58
N MET A 37 12.05 12.33 2.59
CA MET A 37 12.93 11.47 3.36
C MET A 37 12.33 10.06 3.37
N PRO A 38 13.13 8.98 3.24
CA PRO A 38 12.61 7.62 3.40
C PRO A 38 11.96 7.42 4.77
N SER A 39 10.81 6.74 4.82
CA SER A 39 10.09 6.46 6.07
C SER A 39 10.73 5.35 6.91
N SER A 40 11.80 4.73 6.40
CA SER A 40 12.51 3.63 7.03
C SER A 40 13.22 4.03 8.32
N VAL A 41 13.32 3.09 9.26
CA VAL A 41 14.07 3.25 10.50
C VAL A 41 15.07 2.12 10.70
N TYR A 42 16.10 2.36 11.49
CA TYR A 42 17.06 1.36 11.92
C TYR A 42 17.19 1.41 13.45
N VAL A 43 17.09 0.24 14.09
CA VAL A 43 17.22 0.07 15.55
C VAL A 43 18.54 -0.60 15.85
N ASP A 44 19.39 0.08 16.62
CA ASP A 44 20.69 -0.44 17.02
C ASP A 44 20.60 -1.42 18.21
N HIS A 45 21.75 -1.93 18.66
CA HIS A 45 21.86 -2.88 19.77
C HIS A 45 21.49 -2.28 21.14
N THR A 46 21.40 -0.95 21.26
CA THR A 46 20.97 -0.25 22.48
C THR A 46 19.47 0.08 22.47
N GLY A 47 18.79 -0.12 21.34
CA GLY A 47 17.41 0.31 21.11
C GLY A 47 17.28 1.74 20.58
N ALA A 48 18.38 2.42 20.26
CA ALA A 48 18.34 3.75 19.65
C ALA A 48 17.89 3.63 18.19
N ILE A 49 17.05 4.58 17.76
CA ILE A 49 16.39 4.57 16.45
C ILE A 49 16.93 5.71 15.58
N THR A 50 17.47 5.36 14.41
CA THR A 50 17.79 6.31 13.32
C THR A 50 16.77 6.17 12.18
N THR A 51 16.75 7.14 11.27
CA THR A 51 15.69 7.29 10.26
C THR A 51 16.25 7.67 8.88
N GLY A 52 15.42 7.55 7.85
CA GLY A 52 15.74 8.06 6.50
C GLY A 52 16.99 7.41 5.89
N ASP A 53 17.78 8.23 5.17
CA ASP A 53 19.01 7.78 4.51
C ASP A 53 20.05 7.22 5.49
N VAL A 54 20.07 7.70 6.74
CA VAL A 54 20.97 7.18 7.80
C VAL A 54 20.60 5.75 8.16
N ALA A 55 19.29 5.46 8.30
CA ALA A 55 18.81 4.11 8.55
C ALA A 55 19.12 3.15 7.39
N ILE A 56 18.92 3.60 6.15
CA ILE A 56 19.27 2.82 4.95
C ILE A 56 20.77 2.53 4.92
N ASN A 57 21.61 3.53 5.16
CA ASN A 57 23.06 3.37 5.16
C ASN A 57 23.53 2.39 6.25
N GLN A 58 22.96 2.44 7.46
CA GLN A 58 23.28 1.48 8.53
C GLN A 58 22.82 0.05 8.20
N ALA A 59 21.68 -0.10 7.52
CA ALA A 59 21.17 -1.40 7.08
C ALA A 59 22.07 -2.14 6.07
N THR A 60 22.99 -1.43 5.40
CA THR A 60 24.01 -2.06 4.52
C THR A 60 25.06 -2.88 5.29
N VAL A 61 25.26 -2.57 6.57
CA VAL A 61 26.22 -3.28 7.46
C VAL A 61 25.48 -4.22 8.41
N ASP A 62 24.31 -3.81 8.89
CA ASP A 62 23.53 -4.56 9.86
C ASP A 62 22.03 -4.53 9.49
N PRO A 63 21.56 -5.47 8.67
CA PRO A 63 20.16 -5.49 8.25
C PRO A 63 19.19 -5.95 9.35
N ALA A 64 19.67 -6.57 10.43
CA ALA A 64 18.80 -7.13 11.48
C ALA A 64 18.11 -6.06 12.33
N GLY A 65 18.60 -4.83 12.29
CA GLY A 65 17.97 -3.65 12.90
C GLY A 65 17.01 -2.89 11.98
N PHE A 66 16.90 -3.23 10.70
CA PHE A 66 16.23 -2.38 9.72
C PHE A 66 14.73 -2.66 9.58
N VAL A 67 13.92 -1.60 9.69
CA VAL A 67 12.48 -1.63 9.41
C VAL A 67 12.21 -0.67 8.25
N ALA A 68 12.08 -1.24 7.05
CA ALA A 68 11.92 -0.45 5.82
C ALA A 68 10.64 0.38 5.78
N TYR A 69 9.53 -0.11 6.36
CA TYR A 69 8.18 0.45 6.13
C TYR A 69 7.31 0.49 7.39
N PRO A 70 7.63 1.31 8.41
CA PRO A 70 6.93 1.23 9.70
C PRO A 70 5.41 1.45 9.63
N LYS A 71 4.90 2.22 8.65
CA LYS A 71 3.45 2.46 8.46
C LYS A 71 2.65 1.16 8.28
N THR A 72 3.24 0.09 7.72
CA THR A 72 2.52 -1.20 7.53
C THR A 72 2.28 -1.97 8.83
N HIS A 73 2.91 -1.55 9.93
CA HIS A 73 2.79 -2.19 11.25
C HIS A 73 1.81 -1.46 12.19
N VAL A 74 1.15 -0.38 11.74
CA VAL A 74 0.26 0.45 12.57
C VAL A 74 -0.94 -0.34 13.11
N ALA A 75 -1.61 -1.13 12.27
CA ALA A 75 -2.74 -1.97 12.69
C ALA A 75 -2.34 -3.02 13.75
N VAL A 76 -1.16 -3.62 13.60
CA VAL A 76 -0.60 -4.60 14.55
C VAL A 76 -0.23 -3.90 15.86
N GLY A 77 0.42 -2.73 15.78
CA GLY A 77 0.90 -1.93 16.90
C GLY A 77 2.39 -2.10 17.21
N SER A 78 3.06 -3.09 16.62
CA SER A 78 4.47 -3.37 16.86
C SER A 78 5.16 -4.07 15.68
N VAL A 79 6.49 -4.15 15.74
CA VAL A 79 7.36 -4.78 14.74
C VAL A 79 8.51 -5.52 15.42
N MET A 80 8.77 -6.75 15.00
CA MET A 80 9.89 -7.55 15.50
C MET A 80 11.21 -7.06 14.91
N VAL A 81 12.15 -6.65 15.76
CA VAL A 81 13.50 -6.19 15.37
C VAL A 81 14.53 -6.87 16.27
N ARG A 82 15.51 -7.56 15.70
CA ARG A 82 16.51 -8.38 16.45
C ARG A 82 15.88 -9.36 17.47
N GLY A 83 14.69 -9.88 17.18
CA GLY A 83 13.94 -10.74 18.10
C GLY A 83 13.32 -10.04 19.31
N GLN A 84 13.32 -8.71 19.34
CA GLN A 84 12.58 -7.89 20.31
C GLN A 84 11.34 -7.29 19.66
N ASP A 85 10.25 -7.16 20.41
CA ASP A 85 9.03 -6.51 19.93
C ASP A 85 9.13 -4.99 20.15
N VAL A 86 9.19 -4.22 19.07
CA VAL A 86 9.34 -2.76 19.11
C VAL A 86 7.99 -2.10 18.81
N PRO A 87 7.42 -1.31 19.74
CA PRO A 87 6.16 -0.62 19.48
C PRO A 87 6.27 0.33 18.29
N VAL A 88 5.33 0.22 17.33
CA VAL A 88 5.40 0.97 16.07
C VAL A 88 5.33 2.49 16.32
N ALA A 89 4.65 2.92 17.39
CA ALA A 89 4.61 4.32 17.81
C ALA A 89 6.02 4.92 18.02
N HIS A 90 6.99 4.16 18.54
CA HIS A 90 8.38 4.65 18.71
C HIS A 90 9.12 4.83 17.38
N THR A 91 8.87 3.95 16.42
CA THR A 91 9.46 4.05 15.08
C THR A 91 8.93 5.27 14.32
N ILE A 92 7.61 5.50 14.38
CA ILE A 92 6.94 6.67 13.79
C ILE A 92 7.37 7.95 14.51
N ALA A 93 7.45 7.92 15.85
CA ALA A 93 7.89 9.07 16.64
C ALA A 93 9.31 9.54 16.25
N SER A 94 10.22 8.60 15.99
CA SER A 94 11.56 8.92 15.51
C SER A 94 11.54 9.63 14.16
N VAL A 95 10.71 9.17 13.20
CA VAL A 95 10.55 9.81 11.88
C VAL A 95 9.97 11.22 12.02
N LEU A 96 8.90 11.38 12.81
CA LEU A 96 8.27 12.68 13.07
C LEU A 96 9.25 13.66 13.75
N ARG A 97 10.04 13.19 14.73
CA ARG A 97 11.07 13.98 15.41
C ARG A 97 12.19 14.42 14.46
N THR A 98 12.57 13.59 13.48
CA THR A 98 13.53 13.99 12.43
C THR A 98 12.99 15.15 11.60
N VAL A 99 11.74 15.06 11.11
CA VAL A 99 11.08 16.14 10.36
C VAL A 99 10.99 17.42 11.18
N TYR A 100 10.59 17.31 12.45
CA TYR A 100 10.48 18.44 13.38
C TYR A 100 11.82 19.15 13.60
N ASN A 101 12.89 18.40 13.84
CA ASN A 101 14.24 18.92 14.03
C ASN A 101 14.81 19.58 12.76
N GLN A 102 14.37 19.16 11.57
CA GLN A 102 14.72 19.80 10.30
C GLN A 102 13.90 21.07 10.02
N ALA A 103 12.67 21.14 10.53
CA ALA A 103 11.79 22.30 10.39
C ALA A 103 12.19 23.46 11.34
N LEU A 104 12.48 23.16 12.61
CA LEU A 104 12.76 24.16 13.67
C LEU A 104 13.78 25.25 13.29
N PRO A 105 14.98 24.94 12.71
CA PRO A 105 15.95 25.96 12.35
C PRO A 105 15.45 26.98 11.32
N ARG A 106 14.44 26.62 10.51
CA ARG A 106 13.82 27.50 9.51
C ARG A 106 12.86 28.52 10.12
N HIS A 107 12.49 28.33 11.39
CA HIS A 107 11.58 29.18 12.16
C HIS A 107 12.25 29.77 13.42
N ASN A 108 13.57 29.97 13.38
CA ASN A 108 14.37 30.47 14.51
C ASN A 108 14.23 29.61 15.78
N ASN A 109 14.04 28.30 15.62
CA ASN A 109 13.79 27.32 16.69
C ASN A 109 12.53 27.60 17.54
N HIS A 110 11.58 28.39 17.04
CA HIS A 110 10.26 28.47 17.64
C HIS A 110 9.42 27.24 17.28
N PRO A 111 8.75 26.58 18.24
CA PRO A 111 7.83 25.49 17.94
C PRO A 111 6.67 25.97 17.04
N PRO A 112 6.07 25.07 16.25
CA PRO A 112 4.84 25.37 15.52
C PRO A 112 3.70 25.66 16.50
N ALA A 113 2.71 26.42 16.04
CA ALA A 113 1.47 26.63 16.81
C ALA A 113 0.56 25.39 16.74
N GLU A 114 0.63 24.67 15.62
CA GLU A 114 -0.13 23.46 15.35
C GLU A 114 0.70 22.52 14.45
N VAL A 115 0.57 21.22 14.70
CA VAL A 115 1.11 20.16 13.87
C VAL A 115 -0.04 19.36 13.27
N VAL A 116 -0.08 19.27 11.94
CA VAL A 116 -1.10 18.51 11.20
C VAL A 116 -0.46 17.23 10.68
N LEU A 117 -1.00 16.07 11.04
CA LEU A 117 -0.53 14.77 10.54
C LEU A 117 -1.56 14.16 9.59
N THR A 118 -1.11 13.62 8.46
CA THR A 118 -2.00 12.97 7.49
C THR A 118 -2.11 11.46 7.71
N HIS A 119 -3.27 10.90 7.36
CA HIS A 119 -3.54 9.46 7.47
C HIS A 119 -4.46 8.96 6.32
N PRO A 120 -4.45 7.66 5.98
CA PRO A 120 -5.44 7.08 5.08
C PRO A 120 -6.86 7.22 5.65
N GLU A 121 -7.85 7.48 4.79
CA GLU A 121 -9.26 7.64 5.21
C GLU A 121 -9.83 6.36 5.86
N ALA A 122 -9.32 5.19 5.49
CA ALA A 122 -9.79 3.89 6.00
C ALA A 122 -9.27 3.53 7.41
N TRP A 123 -8.38 4.33 8.01
CA TRP A 123 -7.83 4.04 9.34
C TRP A 123 -8.88 4.14 10.45
N SER A 124 -8.91 3.12 11.30
CA SER A 124 -9.70 3.09 12.53
C SER A 124 -9.16 4.04 13.59
N GLN A 125 -10.00 4.43 14.56
CA GLN A 125 -9.56 5.30 15.66
C GLN A 125 -8.36 4.73 16.44
N ARG A 126 -8.22 3.40 16.56
CA ARG A 126 -7.03 2.76 17.14
C ARG A 126 -5.74 3.10 16.38
N GLU A 127 -5.80 3.14 15.06
CA GLU A 127 -4.64 3.45 14.21
C GLU A 127 -4.31 4.96 14.24
N LEU A 128 -5.34 5.81 14.32
CA LEU A 128 -5.20 7.24 14.57
C LEU A 128 -4.58 7.53 15.95
N ASP A 129 -4.96 6.77 16.98
CA ASP A 129 -4.40 6.91 18.33
C ASP A 129 -2.92 6.46 18.40
N VAL A 130 -2.51 5.47 17.61
CA VAL A 130 -1.08 5.13 17.42
C VAL A 130 -0.31 6.31 16.83
N LEU A 131 -0.89 7.03 15.85
CA LEU A 131 -0.27 8.22 15.25
C LEU A 131 -0.22 9.41 16.22
N ARG A 132 -1.29 9.64 17.00
CA ARG A 132 -1.33 10.66 18.08
C ARG A 132 -0.29 10.35 19.16
N HIS A 133 -0.19 9.10 19.59
CA HIS A 133 0.82 8.66 20.55
C HIS A 133 2.25 8.84 20.01
N ALA A 134 2.49 8.49 18.75
CA ALA A 134 3.77 8.75 18.09
C ALA A 134 4.14 10.25 18.04
N ALA A 135 3.15 11.13 17.85
CA ALA A 135 3.35 12.58 17.88
C ALA A 135 3.74 13.09 19.28
N SER A 136 3.12 12.55 20.33
CA SER A 136 3.49 12.82 21.72
C SER A 136 4.93 12.36 22.01
N LEU A 137 5.25 11.10 21.73
CA LEU A 137 6.60 10.52 21.88
C LEU A 137 7.66 11.28 21.06
N ALA A 138 7.28 11.88 19.92
CA ALA A 138 8.18 12.69 19.10
C ALA A 138 8.51 14.05 19.74
N GLY A 139 7.75 14.51 20.74
CA GLY A 139 7.90 15.82 21.34
C GLY A 139 7.34 16.96 20.47
N LEU A 140 6.34 16.67 19.63
CA LEU A 140 5.69 17.66 18.77
C LEU A 140 4.80 18.58 19.62
N GLY A 141 5.40 19.62 20.18
CA GLY A 141 4.68 20.60 21.01
C GLY A 141 3.66 21.41 20.21
N GLY A 142 2.57 21.78 20.88
CA GLY A 142 1.43 22.48 20.28
C GLY A 142 0.18 21.60 20.20
N SER A 143 -0.83 22.07 19.48
CA SER A 143 -1.97 21.21 19.14
C SER A 143 -1.58 20.26 18.01
N VAL A 144 -1.78 18.95 18.20
CA VAL A 144 -1.63 17.95 17.13
C VAL A 144 -3.02 17.65 16.58
N SER A 145 -3.23 17.85 15.28
CA SER A 145 -4.51 17.58 14.63
C SER A 145 -4.35 16.64 13.44
N LEU A 146 -5.41 15.87 13.14
CA LEU A 146 -5.40 14.89 12.06
C LEU A 146 -6.28 15.32 10.89
N ILE A 147 -5.82 15.02 9.68
CA ILE A 147 -6.58 15.18 8.43
C ILE A 147 -6.33 13.96 7.54
N SER A 148 -7.33 13.46 6.85
CA SER A 148 -7.09 12.37 5.91
C SER A 148 -6.38 12.86 4.64
N GLU A 149 -5.50 12.01 4.13
CA GLU A 149 -4.72 12.20 2.89
C GLU A 149 -5.61 12.66 1.71
N PRO A 150 -6.78 12.04 1.40
CA PRO A 150 -7.64 12.52 0.31
C PRO A 150 -8.31 13.88 0.58
N ARG A 151 -8.63 14.24 1.83
CA ARG A 151 -9.19 15.56 2.14
C ARG A 151 -8.13 16.65 2.00
N ALA A 152 -6.89 16.37 2.42
CA ALA A 152 -5.75 17.25 2.18
C ALA A 152 -5.48 17.45 0.69
N ALA A 153 -5.48 16.36 -0.09
CA ALA A 153 -5.30 16.39 -1.54
C ALA A 153 -6.42 17.19 -2.26
N ALA A 154 -7.69 16.97 -1.91
CA ALA A 154 -8.82 17.70 -2.48
C ALA A 154 -8.81 19.20 -2.12
N PHE A 155 -8.43 19.56 -0.89
CA PHE A 155 -8.23 20.95 -0.49
C PHE A 155 -7.08 21.62 -1.28
N TYR A 156 -5.97 20.90 -1.49
CA TYR A 156 -4.86 21.41 -2.30
C TYR A 156 -5.31 21.65 -3.75
N TYR A 157 -6.06 20.71 -4.34
CA TYR A 157 -6.64 20.87 -5.67
C TYR A 157 -7.54 22.11 -5.76
N SER A 158 -8.48 22.30 -4.83
CA SER A 158 -9.45 23.41 -4.88
C SER A 158 -8.84 24.80 -4.63
N ARG A 159 -7.63 24.85 -4.08
CA ARG A 159 -6.88 26.10 -3.85
C ARG A 159 -6.20 26.65 -5.10
N GLN A 160 -6.03 25.84 -6.15
CA GLN A 160 -5.39 26.25 -7.40
C GLN A 160 -6.35 27.05 -8.29
N HIS A 161 -5.82 28.07 -8.96
CA HIS A 161 -6.63 29.16 -9.55
C HIS A 161 -7.63 28.75 -10.65
N ASP A 162 -7.44 27.59 -11.29
CA ASP A 162 -8.35 27.07 -12.33
C ASP A 162 -9.41 26.10 -11.80
N ALA A 163 -9.26 25.60 -10.57
CA ALA A 163 -10.17 24.64 -9.95
C ALA A 163 -11.45 25.32 -9.44
N LYS A 164 -12.42 25.52 -10.34
CA LYS A 164 -13.76 26.07 -10.00
C LYS A 164 -14.61 25.05 -9.22
N ILE A 165 -14.22 24.79 -7.98
CA ILE A 165 -14.98 23.97 -7.03
C ILE A 165 -16.14 24.78 -6.44
N VAL A 166 -17.37 24.34 -6.71
CA VAL A 166 -18.59 24.87 -6.09
C VAL A 166 -19.25 23.78 -5.24
N LYS A 167 -20.16 24.17 -4.33
CA LYS A 167 -20.91 23.20 -3.52
C LYS A 167 -21.61 22.16 -4.41
N GLY A 168 -21.44 20.88 -4.09
CA GLY A 168 -21.94 19.74 -4.85
C GLY A 168 -20.98 19.21 -5.93
N SER A 169 -19.85 19.88 -6.17
CA SER A 169 -18.84 19.37 -7.10
C SER A 169 -18.18 18.10 -6.55
N THR A 170 -18.00 17.08 -7.39
CA THR A 170 -17.36 15.83 -7.00
C THR A 170 -15.93 15.74 -7.51
N ILE A 171 -15.01 15.37 -6.62
CA ILE A 171 -13.60 15.06 -6.93
C ILE A 171 -13.34 13.63 -6.49
N ALA A 172 -12.58 12.87 -7.28
CA ALA A 172 -12.01 11.61 -6.84
C ALA A 172 -10.51 11.79 -6.65
N VAL A 173 -9.97 11.25 -5.56
CA VAL A 173 -8.54 11.18 -5.28
C VAL A 173 -8.09 9.73 -5.45
N PHE A 174 -7.03 9.51 -6.21
CA PHE A 174 -6.39 8.21 -6.45
C PHE A 174 -4.94 8.30 -5.93
N ASP A 175 -4.69 7.79 -4.74
CA ASP A 175 -3.35 7.72 -4.15
C ASP A 175 -2.70 6.38 -4.44
N PHE A 176 -1.80 6.35 -5.42
CA PHE A 176 -1.02 5.15 -5.72
C PHE A 176 0.35 5.26 -5.07
N GLY A 177 0.38 4.83 -3.80
CA GLY A 177 1.55 4.91 -2.94
C GLY A 177 2.61 3.85 -3.25
N GLY A 178 3.58 3.76 -2.33
CA GLY A 178 4.63 2.74 -2.39
C GLY A 178 4.18 1.35 -1.93
N GLY A 179 3.13 1.26 -1.11
CA GLY A 179 2.64 -0.02 -0.56
C GLY A 179 1.12 -0.21 -0.55
N THR A 180 0.35 0.82 -0.85
CA THR A 180 -1.12 0.80 -0.90
C THR A 180 -1.61 1.57 -2.12
N LEU A 181 -2.84 1.28 -2.53
CA LEU A 181 -3.64 2.10 -3.43
C LEU A 181 -4.89 2.52 -2.67
N ASP A 182 -5.11 3.82 -2.52
CA ASP A 182 -6.24 4.37 -1.78
C ASP A 182 -7.06 5.29 -2.69
N ILE A 183 -8.38 5.09 -2.75
CA ILE A 183 -9.31 5.86 -3.59
C ILE A 183 -10.42 6.44 -2.72
N ALA A 184 -10.63 7.74 -2.82
CA ALA A 184 -11.72 8.43 -2.14
C ALA A 184 -12.47 9.34 -3.11
N VAL A 185 -13.80 9.29 -3.07
CA VAL A 185 -14.70 10.17 -3.81
C VAL A 185 -15.29 11.17 -2.81
N LEU A 186 -15.06 12.45 -3.06
CA LEU A 186 -15.40 13.55 -2.16
C LEU A 186 -16.39 14.51 -2.84
N THR A 187 -17.34 15.02 -2.06
CA THR A 187 -18.22 16.14 -2.47
C THR A 187 -17.80 17.42 -1.77
N ALA A 188 -17.75 18.52 -2.53
CA ALA A 188 -17.52 19.84 -1.98
C ALA A 188 -18.77 20.32 -1.22
N THR A 189 -18.67 20.51 0.08
CA THR A 189 -19.75 21.13 0.88
C THR A 189 -19.66 22.65 0.91
N SER A 190 -18.46 23.19 0.66
CA SER A 190 -18.19 24.60 0.33
C SER A 190 -16.93 24.69 -0.55
N GLU A 191 -16.54 25.90 -0.99
CA GLU A 191 -15.43 26.17 -1.92
C GLU A 191 -14.12 25.42 -1.61
N TRP A 192 -13.79 25.22 -0.33
CA TRP A 192 -12.61 24.44 0.09
C TRP A 192 -12.91 23.43 1.22
N THR A 193 -14.17 23.02 1.43
CA THR A 193 -14.54 21.96 2.41
C THR A 193 -15.08 20.75 1.67
N PHE A 194 -14.60 19.56 2.04
CA PHE A 194 -14.94 18.29 1.40
C PHE A 194 -15.42 17.26 2.41
N GLU A 195 -16.44 16.50 2.04
CA GLU A 195 -16.89 15.30 2.74
C GLU A 195 -16.65 14.08 1.84
N VAL A 196 -16.19 12.97 2.42
CA VAL A 196 -16.00 11.72 1.69
C VAL A 196 -17.34 11.02 1.53
N ILE A 197 -17.76 10.82 0.28
CA ILE A 197 -18.97 10.07 -0.09
C ILE A 197 -18.69 8.57 0.04
N ARG A 198 -17.53 8.15 -0.49
CA ARG A 198 -17.09 6.75 -0.51
C ARG A 198 -15.57 6.70 -0.53
N ALA A 199 -15.01 5.72 0.17
CA ALA A 199 -13.61 5.34 0.05
C ALA A 199 -13.51 3.83 -0.20
N GLY A 200 -12.41 3.42 -0.83
CA GLY A 200 -11.99 2.04 -1.01
C GLY A 200 -10.50 2.01 -1.25
N GLY A 201 -9.86 0.86 -1.03
CA GLY A 201 -8.41 0.77 -1.13
C GLY A 201 -7.92 -0.66 -1.18
N ASP A 202 -6.63 -0.81 -1.43
CA ASP A 202 -5.95 -2.08 -1.62
C ASP A 202 -4.56 -2.05 -0.97
N ASN A 203 -4.48 -2.65 0.22
CA ASN A 203 -3.25 -2.76 1.00
C ASN A 203 -2.21 -3.72 0.39
N THR A 204 -2.55 -4.37 -0.74
CA THR A 204 -1.68 -5.31 -1.46
C THR A 204 -1.22 -4.77 -2.82
N LEU A 205 -1.60 -3.55 -3.19
CA LEU A 205 -1.33 -2.94 -4.49
C LEU A 205 -0.61 -1.60 -4.32
N GLY A 206 0.72 -1.62 -4.36
CA GLY A 206 1.55 -0.40 -4.36
C GLY A 206 2.78 -0.53 -5.27
N GLY A 207 3.60 0.52 -5.29
CA GLY A 207 4.83 0.57 -6.07
C GLY A 207 5.79 -0.61 -5.85
N LYS A 208 5.81 -1.23 -4.66
CA LYS A 208 6.59 -2.43 -4.33
C LYS A 208 6.12 -3.69 -5.07
N ASN A 209 4.82 -3.80 -5.38
CA ASN A 209 4.28 -4.93 -6.13
C ASN A 209 4.65 -4.83 -7.62
N LEU A 210 4.87 -3.60 -8.09
CA LEU A 210 5.46 -3.34 -9.41
C LEU A 210 6.97 -3.67 -9.39
N ASP A 211 7.70 -3.27 -8.35
CA ASP A 211 9.11 -3.65 -8.14
C ASP A 211 9.28 -5.18 -8.13
N ALA A 212 8.47 -5.90 -7.34
CA ALA A 212 8.47 -7.36 -7.29
C ALA A 212 8.09 -8.04 -8.62
N THR A 213 7.44 -7.32 -9.54
CA THR A 213 7.09 -7.85 -10.87
C THR A 213 8.25 -7.67 -11.85
N VAL A 214 8.92 -6.52 -11.84
CA VAL A 214 10.19 -6.34 -12.55
C VAL A 214 11.27 -7.27 -11.99
N ALA A 215 11.29 -7.49 -10.67
CA ALA A 215 12.19 -8.46 -10.03
C ALA A 215 11.97 -9.89 -10.55
N ARG A 216 10.73 -10.34 -10.72
CA ARG A 216 10.44 -11.66 -11.34
C ARG A 216 10.94 -11.74 -12.77
N TRP A 217 10.75 -10.71 -13.58
CA TRP A 217 11.26 -10.63 -14.96
C TRP A 217 12.81 -10.67 -15.03
N VAL A 218 13.50 -10.07 -14.04
CA VAL A 218 14.96 -10.19 -13.89
C VAL A 218 15.34 -11.60 -13.42
N ASP A 219 14.67 -12.13 -12.41
CA ASP A 219 14.88 -13.48 -11.87
C ASP A 219 14.61 -14.59 -12.90
N GLU A 220 13.79 -14.32 -13.92
CA GLU A 220 13.57 -15.17 -15.11
C GLU A 220 14.79 -15.13 -16.03
N ARG A 221 15.18 -13.95 -16.51
CA ARG A 221 16.36 -13.79 -17.40
C ARG A 221 17.65 -14.29 -16.76
N LEU A 222 17.86 -14.02 -15.47
CA LEU A 222 19.01 -14.56 -14.72
C LEU A 222 19.03 -16.09 -14.71
N ARG A 223 17.88 -16.77 -14.64
CA ARG A 223 17.84 -18.25 -14.67
C ARG A 223 18.17 -18.82 -16.04
N ASP A 224 17.99 -18.06 -17.10
CA ASP A 224 18.30 -18.48 -18.47
C ASP A 224 19.76 -18.14 -18.84
N ASP A 225 20.26 -16.97 -18.43
CA ASP A 225 21.59 -16.46 -18.77
C ASP A 225 22.71 -16.91 -17.80
N ASP A 226 22.44 -16.96 -16.48
CA ASP A 226 23.40 -17.36 -15.44
C ASP A 226 22.68 -18.01 -14.22
N PRO A 227 22.36 -19.32 -14.31
CA PRO A 227 21.70 -20.06 -13.25
C PRO A 227 22.46 -20.05 -11.91
N ASP A 228 23.79 -19.97 -11.94
CA ASP A 228 24.64 -20.01 -10.75
C ASP A 228 24.57 -18.69 -9.98
N LEU A 229 24.63 -17.54 -10.69
CA LEU A 229 24.34 -16.23 -10.10
C LEU A 229 22.91 -16.16 -9.57
N ALA A 230 21.93 -16.67 -10.33
CA ALA A 230 20.53 -16.70 -9.91
C ALA A 230 20.32 -17.53 -8.62
N ALA A 231 21.04 -18.64 -8.47
CA ALA A 231 21.04 -19.43 -7.24
C ALA A 231 21.76 -18.72 -6.09
N TRP A 232 22.94 -18.17 -6.33
CA TRP A 232 23.75 -17.48 -5.34
C TRP A 232 23.04 -16.27 -4.72
N LEU A 233 22.31 -15.47 -5.51
CA LEU A 233 21.50 -14.33 -5.03
C LEU A 233 20.41 -14.71 -4.00
N ARG A 234 20.10 -16.00 -3.83
CA ARG A 234 19.14 -16.52 -2.83
C ARG A 234 19.81 -17.10 -1.59
N THR A 235 21.15 -17.07 -1.52
CA THR A 235 21.95 -17.50 -0.37
C THR A 235 22.18 -16.34 0.60
N PRO A 236 22.58 -16.61 1.87
CA PRO A 236 23.01 -15.56 2.79
C PRO A 236 24.15 -14.68 2.23
N ASP A 237 25.09 -15.28 1.51
CA ASP A 237 26.25 -14.58 0.93
C ASP A 237 25.86 -13.66 -0.24
N GLY A 238 24.78 -13.99 -0.95
CA GLY A 238 24.23 -13.19 -2.05
C GLY A 238 23.28 -12.08 -1.63
N LEU A 239 22.96 -11.97 -0.33
CA LEU A 239 21.87 -11.12 0.16
C LEU A 239 22.10 -9.61 -0.08
N ASP A 240 23.35 -9.12 0.03
CA ASP A 240 23.65 -7.71 -0.23
C ASP A 240 23.66 -7.37 -1.72
N ALA A 241 24.08 -8.31 -2.56
CA ALA A 241 23.91 -8.18 -4.02
C ALA A 241 22.43 -8.20 -4.41
N ARG A 242 21.59 -9.02 -3.73
CA ARG A 242 20.14 -9.00 -3.94
C ARG A 242 19.50 -7.67 -3.52
N ARG A 243 19.86 -7.10 -2.37
CA ARG A 243 19.41 -5.75 -1.96
C ARG A 243 19.80 -4.69 -2.99
N THR A 244 21.05 -4.73 -3.45
CA THR A 244 21.55 -3.82 -4.49
C THR A 244 20.74 -3.97 -5.79
N LEU A 245 20.39 -5.20 -6.18
CA LEU A 245 19.54 -5.50 -7.32
C LEU A 245 18.12 -4.96 -7.15
N ASP A 246 17.47 -5.20 -6.00
CA ASP A 246 16.12 -4.70 -5.71
C ASP A 246 16.09 -3.15 -5.76
N ASP A 247 17.16 -2.48 -5.34
CA ASP A 247 17.35 -1.04 -5.49
C ASP A 247 17.53 -0.59 -6.96
N GLN A 248 18.30 -1.33 -7.77
CA GLN A 248 18.40 -1.06 -9.22
C GLN A 248 17.05 -1.24 -9.91
N ILE A 249 16.28 -2.27 -9.55
CA ILE A 249 14.93 -2.54 -10.07
C ILE A 249 13.99 -1.38 -9.76
N ARG A 250 13.95 -0.93 -8.49
CA ARG A 250 13.15 0.23 -8.08
C ARG A 250 13.53 1.49 -8.86
N ARG A 251 14.83 1.74 -9.03
CA ARG A 251 15.34 2.89 -9.81
C ARG A 251 14.98 2.78 -11.29
N ALA A 252 15.06 1.59 -11.88
CA ALA A 252 14.69 1.35 -13.27
C ALA A 252 13.19 1.63 -13.49
N LYS A 253 12.31 1.12 -12.62
CA LYS A 253 10.87 1.43 -12.62
C LYS A 253 10.60 2.94 -12.56
N GLU A 254 11.26 3.66 -11.64
CA GLU A 254 11.10 5.12 -11.54
C GLU A 254 11.59 5.82 -12.82
N LEU A 255 12.76 5.46 -13.36
CA LEU A 255 13.29 6.00 -14.61
C LEU A 255 12.37 5.77 -15.81
N LEU A 256 11.69 4.62 -15.90
CA LEU A 256 10.75 4.30 -16.99
C LEU A 256 9.53 5.24 -17.03
N SER A 257 9.24 5.95 -15.95
CA SER A 257 8.20 7.00 -15.94
C SER A 257 8.59 8.21 -16.80
N GLU A 258 9.88 8.44 -17.00
CA GLU A 258 10.43 9.61 -17.72
C GLU A 258 11.10 9.18 -19.04
N HIS A 259 11.88 8.09 -19.03
CA HIS A 259 12.62 7.55 -20.18
C HIS A 259 11.96 6.32 -20.82
N PRO A 260 12.15 6.07 -22.14
CA PRO A 260 11.56 4.92 -22.84
C PRO A 260 12.20 3.58 -22.51
N SER A 261 13.33 3.57 -21.81
CA SER A 261 14.05 2.35 -21.40
C SER A 261 14.88 2.63 -20.14
N ALA A 262 15.14 1.59 -19.37
CA ALA A 262 16.05 1.61 -18.22
C ALA A 262 16.93 0.37 -18.19
N THR A 263 18.07 0.47 -17.51
CA THR A 263 19.07 -0.59 -17.41
C THR A 263 19.18 -1.08 -15.97
N ILE A 264 19.16 -2.40 -15.79
CA ILE A 264 19.28 -3.09 -14.50
C ILE A 264 20.56 -3.92 -14.56
N ARG A 265 21.54 -3.56 -13.73
CA ARG A 265 22.82 -4.27 -13.62
C ARG A 265 22.81 -5.22 -12.44
N VAL A 266 23.27 -6.45 -12.64
CA VAL A 266 23.36 -7.51 -11.64
C VAL A 266 24.82 -7.91 -11.50
N THR A 267 25.43 -7.59 -10.36
CA THR A 267 26.84 -7.90 -10.09
C THR A 267 26.93 -8.74 -8.83
N GLY A 268 27.63 -9.87 -8.89
CA GLY A 268 27.68 -10.85 -7.81
C GLY A 268 28.39 -12.14 -8.23
N ASN A 269 28.90 -12.93 -7.29
CA ASN A 269 29.56 -14.23 -7.56
C ASN A 269 30.66 -14.21 -8.67
N GLY A 270 31.32 -13.06 -8.91
CA GLY A 270 32.28 -12.88 -10.01
C GLY A 270 31.67 -12.59 -11.39
N ALA A 271 30.35 -12.61 -11.52
CA ALA A 271 29.60 -12.26 -12.72
C ALA A 271 29.12 -10.80 -12.70
N ASP A 272 28.88 -10.25 -13.89
CA ASP A 272 28.36 -8.90 -14.11
C ASP A 272 27.45 -8.86 -15.34
N LEU A 273 26.14 -8.97 -15.12
CA LEU A 273 25.12 -8.99 -16.15
C LEU A 273 24.36 -7.66 -16.21
N THR A 274 23.83 -7.34 -17.39
CA THR A 274 23.12 -6.08 -17.61
C THR A 274 21.89 -6.32 -18.48
N PHE A 275 20.71 -6.13 -17.90
CA PHE A 275 19.44 -6.21 -18.59
C PHE A 275 18.96 -4.81 -18.97
N THR A 276 18.35 -4.68 -20.14
CA THR A 276 17.61 -3.47 -20.53
C THR A 276 16.13 -3.82 -20.61
N ILE A 277 15.30 -3.00 -19.99
CA ILE A 277 13.84 -3.09 -20.03
C ILE A 277 13.29 -1.84 -20.70
N THR A 278 12.38 -2.00 -21.65
CA THR A 278 11.65 -0.89 -22.28
C THR A 278 10.41 -0.51 -21.48
N ARG A 279 9.90 0.71 -21.70
CA ARG A 279 8.63 1.15 -21.12
C ARG A 279 7.49 0.23 -21.54
N ASP A 280 7.43 -0.17 -22.79
CA ASP A 280 6.34 -1.00 -23.32
C ASP A 280 6.34 -2.40 -22.70
N GLU A 281 7.52 -3.03 -22.50
CA GLU A 281 7.64 -4.28 -21.73
C GLU A 281 7.20 -4.09 -20.27
N PHE A 282 7.63 -2.99 -19.63
CA PHE A 282 7.23 -2.70 -18.25
C PHE A 282 5.71 -2.48 -18.11
N GLU A 283 5.09 -1.74 -19.03
CA GLU A 283 3.66 -1.52 -19.07
C GLU A 283 2.89 -2.84 -19.25
N GLN A 284 3.37 -3.75 -20.10
CA GLN A 284 2.82 -5.11 -20.23
C GLN A 284 2.95 -5.93 -18.94
N LEU A 285 4.09 -5.83 -18.23
CA LEU A 285 4.32 -6.56 -16.97
C LEU A 285 3.40 -6.10 -15.84
N ILE A 286 3.08 -4.80 -15.76
CA ILE A 286 2.23 -4.24 -14.69
C ILE A 286 0.73 -4.21 -15.04
N GLU A 287 0.36 -4.60 -16.25
CA GLU A 287 -1.03 -4.53 -16.75
C GLU A 287 -2.07 -5.13 -15.77
N PRO A 288 -1.87 -6.33 -15.19
CA PRO A 288 -2.84 -6.87 -14.22
C PRO A 288 -3.04 -5.99 -12.99
N GLN A 289 -1.96 -5.40 -12.46
CA GLN A 289 -1.97 -4.53 -11.30
C GLN A 289 -2.66 -3.20 -11.60
N ILE A 290 -2.43 -2.61 -12.77
CA ILE A 290 -3.07 -1.35 -13.16
C ILE A 290 -4.54 -1.57 -13.49
N THR A 291 -4.90 -2.65 -14.18
CA THR A 291 -6.32 -3.01 -14.41
C THR A 291 -7.06 -3.23 -13.08
N ARG A 292 -6.46 -3.91 -12.09
CA ARG A 292 -7.03 -4.05 -10.74
C ARG A 292 -7.28 -2.70 -10.07
N GLY A 293 -6.32 -1.77 -10.15
CA GLY A 293 -6.48 -0.42 -9.60
C GLY A 293 -7.56 0.43 -10.30
N VAL A 294 -7.66 0.33 -11.62
CA VAL A 294 -8.70 1.00 -12.43
C VAL A 294 -10.09 0.44 -12.12
N GLN A 295 -10.21 -0.88 -11.99
CA GLN A 295 -11.46 -1.55 -11.60
C GLN A 295 -11.93 -1.11 -10.21
N LEU A 296 -11.02 -1.03 -9.25
CA LEU A 296 -11.30 -0.52 -7.90
C LEU A 296 -11.76 0.95 -7.94
N ALA A 297 -11.07 1.82 -8.69
CA ALA A 297 -11.48 3.21 -8.83
C ALA A 297 -12.86 3.36 -9.48
N ALA A 298 -13.14 2.57 -10.53
CA ALA A 298 -14.45 2.52 -11.16
C ALA A 298 -15.53 2.00 -10.20
N GLN A 299 -15.22 1.07 -9.30
CA GLN A 299 -16.14 0.59 -8.27
C GLN A 299 -16.44 1.67 -7.24
N VAL A 300 -15.42 2.35 -6.68
CA VAL A 300 -15.64 3.41 -5.68
C VAL A 300 -16.46 4.57 -6.27
N LEU A 301 -16.26 4.91 -7.55
CA LEU A 301 -17.09 5.88 -8.27
C LEU A 301 -18.55 5.43 -8.41
N ARG A 302 -18.81 4.19 -8.83
CA ARG A 302 -20.18 3.63 -8.91
C ARG A 302 -20.85 3.60 -7.54
N ASP A 303 -20.14 3.15 -6.51
CA ASP A 303 -20.62 3.09 -5.12
C ASP A 303 -20.93 4.48 -4.54
N ALA A 304 -20.25 5.52 -5.01
CA ALA A 304 -20.55 6.92 -4.68
C ALA A 304 -21.73 7.51 -5.48
N GLY A 305 -22.28 6.79 -6.46
CA GLY A 305 -23.32 7.27 -7.37
C GLY A 305 -22.81 8.27 -8.41
N VAL A 306 -21.51 8.23 -8.74
CA VAL A 306 -20.83 9.23 -9.57
C VAL A 306 -20.43 8.62 -10.91
N ASP A 307 -20.99 9.13 -11.99
CA ASP A 307 -20.58 8.80 -13.35
C ASP A 307 -19.44 9.72 -13.86
N ARG A 308 -18.89 9.39 -15.04
CA ARG A 308 -17.80 10.13 -15.68
C ARG A 308 -18.12 11.60 -15.98
N SER A 309 -19.40 11.97 -16.10
CA SER A 309 -19.84 13.35 -16.35
C SER A 309 -20.07 14.15 -15.05
N GLY A 310 -20.44 13.48 -13.96
CA GLY A 310 -20.53 14.07 -12.62
C GLY A 310 -19.18 14.28 -11.94
N LEU A 311 -18.14 13.53 -12.34
CA LEU A 311 -16.79 13.67 -11.81
C LEU A 311 -16.06 14.88 -12.41
N GLN A 312 -15.86 15.93 -11.61
CA GLN A 312 -15.19 17.15 -12.07
C GLN A 312 -13.69 16.94 -12.31
N ALA A 313 -13.03 16.15 -11.44
CA ALA A 313 -11.62 15.82 -11.55
C ALA A 313 -11.31 14.47 -10.89
N LEU A 314 -10.45 13.68 -11.54
CA LEU A 314 -9.75 12.54 -10.95
C LEU A 314 -8.32 12.98 -10.65
N TYR A 315 -8.06 13.30 -9.39
CA TYR A 315 -6.80 13.84 -8.90
C TYR A 315 -5.84 12.72 -8.49
N LEU A 316 -4.64 12.71 -9.07
CA LEU A 316 -3.65 11.66 -8.82
C LEU A 316 -2.62 12.10 -7.77
N THR A 317 -2.43 11.29 -6.74
CA THR A 317 -1.42 11.46 -5.68
C THR A 317 -0.62 10.16 -5.50
N GLY A 318 0.46 10.21 -4.73
CA GLY A 318 1.34 9.06 -4.52
C GLY A 318 2.41 8.90 -5.61
N GLY A 319 3.50 8.23 -5.26
CA GLY A 319 4.69 8.11 -6.11
C GLY A 319 4.49 7.25 -7.37
N SER A 320 3.67 6.20 -7.27
CA SER A 320 3.42 5.25 -8.37
C SER A 320 2.44 5.82 -9.40
N SER A 321 1.66 6.84 -9.04
CA SER A 321 0.80 7.56 -9.99
C SER A 321 1.58 8.21 -11.13
N ARG A 322 2.87 8.55 -10.94
CA ARG A 322 3.73 9.17 -11.98
C ARG A 322 3.96 8.28 -13.21
N ILE A 323 3.63 6.99 -13.14
CA ILE A 323 3.76 6.06 -14.27
C ILE A 323 2.78 6.49 -15.39
N PRO A 324 3.25 6.83 -16.60
CA PRO A 324 2.39 7.35 -17.67
C PRO A 324 1.21 6.42 -18.01
N TYR A 325 1.40 5.10 -17.90
CA TYR A 325 0.35 4.11 -18.11
C TYR A 325 -0.86 4.28 -17.17
N VAL A 326 -0.62 4.61 -15.89
CA VAL A 326 -1.65 4.84 -14.88
C VAL A 326 -2.54 6.02 -15.31
N HIS A 327 -1.94 7.11 -15.77
CA HIS A 327 -2.68 8.27 -16.30
C HIS A 327 -3.54 7.88 -17.51
N ARG A 328 -2.99 7.12 -18.47
CA ARG A 328 -3.72 6.72 -19.68
C ARG A 328 -4.95 5.88 -19.32
N ARG A 329 -4.79 4.86 -18.48
CA ARG A 329 -5.88 3.97 -18.06
C ARG A 329 -6.93 4.65 -17.20
N LEU A 330 -6.53 5.52 -16.28
CA LEU A 330 -7.50 6.26 -15.45
C LEU A 330 -8.26 7.35 -16.22
N SER A 331 -7.72 7.85 -17.34
CA SER A 331 -8.43 8.83 -18.20
C SER A 331 -9.73 8.30 -18.79
N GLU A 332 -9.90 6.97 -18.84
CA GLU A 332 -11.13 6.27 -19.19
C GLU A 332 -12.28 6.57 -18.20
N LEU A 333 -11.95 6.83 -16.92
CA LEU A 333 -12.90 7.05 -15.83
C LEU A 333 -13.29 8.53 -15.65
N GLY A 334 -12.42 9.47 -16.03
CA GLY A 334 -12.64 10.89 -15.82
C GLY A 334 -11.49 11.79 -16.28
N SER A 335 -11.69 13.10 -16.17
CA SER A 335 -10.66 14.10 -16.47
C SER A 335 -9.54 14.03 -15.43
N ILE A 336 -8.36 13.62 -15.86
CA ILE A 336 -7.17 13.54 -15.00
C ILE A 336 -6.71 14.95 -14.63
N ALA A 337 -6.56 15.18 -13.33
CA ALA A 337 -5.93 16.36 -12.77
C ALA A 337 -4.55 16.01 -12.21
N THR A 338 -3.52 16.69 -12.73
CA THR A 338 -2.14 16.63 -12.22
C THR A 338 -1.72 18.03 -11.81
N LEU A 339 -1.43 18.24 -10.52
CA LEU A 339 -0.94 19.51 -9.98
C LEU A 339 0.32 19.23 -9.15
N ASP A 340 1.35 20.04 -9.33
CA ASP A 340 2.61 19.97 -8.57
C ASP A 340 3.26 18.56 -8.55
N ASP A 341 4.19 18.30 -7.62
CA ASP A 341 4.73 16.96 -7.39
C ASP A 341 3.78 16.11 -6.53
N PRO A 342 3.21 15.00 -7.06
CA PRO A 342 2.31 14.10 -6.33
C PRO A 342 2.85 13.57 -4.99
N LYS A 343 4.17 13.59 -4.79
CA LYS A 343 4.81 13.18 -3.52
C LYS A 343 4.79 14.28 -2.43
N THR A 344 4.28 15.49 -2.71
CA THR A 344 4.28 16.64 -1.76
C THR A 344 2.93 17.34 -1.56
N VAL A 345 1.95 17.06 -2.42
CA VAL A 345 0.66 17.76 -2.45
C VAL A 345 -0.20 17.52 -1.21
N VAL A 346 -0.11 16.32 -0.62
CA VAL A 346 -0.80 15.95 0.62
C VAL A 346 -0.33 16.82 1.79
N ALA A 347 0.98 16.92 2.03
CA ALA A 347 1.52 17.79 3.08
C ALA A 347 1.20 19.28 2.85
N LYS A 348 1.31 19.78 1.60
CA LYS A 348 0.90 21.16 1.25
C LYS A 348 -0.59 21.40 1.54
N GLY A 349 -1.45 20.45 1.17
CA GLY A 349 -2.89 20.49 1.43
C GLY A 349 -3.20 20.57 2.92
N ALA A 350 -2.59 19.69 3.72
CA ALA A 350 -2.74 19.67 5.17
C ALA A 350 -2.30 20.99 5.83
N ALA A 351 -1.15 21.57 5.43
CA ALA A 351 -0.65 22.85 5.94
C ALA A 351 -1.61 24.02 5.62
N GLY A 352 -2.25 24.00 4.46
CA GLY A 352 -3.21 25.02 4.04
C GLY A 352 -4.64 24.81 4.56
N PHE A 353 -5.06 23.59 4.87
CA PHE A 353 -6.44 23.30 5.28
C PHE A 353 -6.82 24.03 6.57
N VAL A 354 -5.96 23.93 7.58
CA VAL A 354 -6.02 24.67 8.86
C VAL A 354 -6.05 26.18 8.63
N ALA A 355 -5.30 26.68 7.65
CA ALA A 355 -5.24 28.11 7.32
C ALA A 355 -6.61 28.69 6.96
N GLY A 356 -7.45 27.88 6.30
CA GLY A 356 -8.82 28.24 5.93
C GLY A 356 -9.82 28.30 7.09
N GLY A 357 -9.36 28.20 8.35
CA GLY A 357 -10.21 28.22 9.53
C GLY A 357 -11.07 26.96 9.71
N ARG A 358 -10.60 25.81 9.21
CA ARG A 358 -11.33 24.54 9.23
C ARG A 358 -10.92 23.66 10.39
N THR A 359 -11.90 22.90 10.88
CA THR A 359 -11.72 21.88 11.91
C THR A 359 -11.14 20.60 11.30
N THR A 360 -9.94 20.25 11.71
CA THR A 360 -9.33 18.91 11.68
C THR A 360 -9.88 18.05 12.83
N GLU A 361 -9.58 16.74 12.88
CA GLU A 361 -9.85 15.98 14.11
C GLU A 361 -8.94 16.51 15.23
N PRO A 362 -9.49 16.80 16.43
CA PRO A 362 -8.71 17.35 17.54
C PRO A 362 -7.68 16.34 18.09
N ALA A 363 -6.73 16.87 18.85
CA ALA A 363 -5.80 16.07 19.64
C ALA A 363 -6.56 15.17 20.63
N ALA A 364 -6.03 13.96 20.86
CA ALA A 364 -6.33 13.27 22.12
C ALA A 364 -5.47 13.89 23.23
N ASP A 365 -6.04 14.09 24.41
CA ASP A 365 -5.32 14.57 25.61
C ASP A 365 -4.35 13.49 26.13
N LEU A 366 -3.21 13.34 25.45
CA LEU A 366 -2.11 12.45 25.82
C LEU A 366 -0.89 13.30 26.20
N ASP A 367 -0.39 13.12 27.42
CA ASP A 367 0.78 13.82 27.93
C ASP A 367 2.05 13.47 27.11
N THR A 368 2.50 14.37 26.24
CA THR A 368 3.72 15.15 26.51
C THR A 368 5.01 14.42 26.87
N GLU A 369 5.30 13.18 26.45
CA GLU A 369 6.52 12.48 26.88
C GLU A 369 7.79 13.01 26.17
N VAL A 370 8.41 14.02 26.79
CA VAL A 370 9.68 14.61 26.32
C VAL A 370 10.85 13.65 26.58
N LEU A 371 11.17 12.84 25.56
CA LEU A 371 12.43 12.10 25.48
C LEU A 371 13.62 13.08 25.45
N ARG A 372 14.29 13.21 26.60
CA ARG A 372 15.50 14.03 26.77
C ARG A 372 16.70 13.37 26.06
N PRO A 373 17.65 14.14 25.51
CA PRO A 373 18.92 13.60 25.06
C PRO A 373 19.64 12.90 26.23
N ASP A 374 20.15 11.69 25.99
CA ASP A 374 20.72 10.85 27.04
C ASP A 374 21.85 11.54 27.80
N THR A 375 21.74 11.51 29.13
CA THR A 375 22.83 11.80 30.06
C THR A 375 23.24 10.49 30.74
N PRO A 376 24.54 10.18 30.91
CA PRO A 376 24.95 8.88 31.46
C PRO A 376 24.34 8.62 32.85
N ARG A 377 23.56 7.54 32.96
CA ARG A 377 22.83 7.16 34.18
C ARG A 377 23.81 6.75 35.29
N PRO A 378 23.79 7.39 36.48
CA PRO A 378 24.56 6.93 37.65
C PRO A 378 24.06 5.57 38.16
N ALA A 379 24.97 4.78 38.75
CA ALA A 379 24.65 3.46 39.26
C ALA A 379 23.62 3.46 40.41
N ALA A 380 22.75 2.45 40.45
CA ALA A 380 21.64 2.35 41.39
C ALA A 380 22.10 2.08 42.84
N PRO A 381 21.58 2.80 43.86
CA PRO A 381 21.78 2.48 45.27
C PRO A 381 20.96 1.26 45.72
N ARG A 382 21.50 0.49 46.68
CA ARG A 382 20.80 -0.65 47.31
C ARG A 382 19.83 -0.19 48.43
N PRO A 383 18.76 -0.95 48.73
CA PRO A 383 17.73 -0.55 49.69
C PRO A 383 18.14 -0.72 51.17
N GLY A 384 17.64 0.18 52.02
CA GLY A 384 17.72 0.13 53.49
C GLY A 384 16.41 0.68 54.10
N ALA A 385 16.07 0.26 55.33
CA ALA A 385 14.72 0.36 55.91
C ALA A 385 14.56 1.55 56.92
N PRO A 386 13.51 1.67 57.78
CA PRO A 386 12.45 2.67 57.51
C PRO A 386 12.01 3.61 58.68
N ARG A 387 11.40 4.75 58.31
CA ARG A 387 10.46 5.62 59.12
C ARG A 387 11.10 6.37 60.34
N PRO A 388 10.42 7.33 61.02
CA PRO A 388 9.00 7.79 60.91
C PRO A 388 8.71 9.32 60.87
N GLY A 389 7.47 9.71 60.51
CA GLY A 389 6.69 10.63 61.38
C GLY A 389 6.23 12.03 60.90
N THR A 390 4.93 12.14 60.54
CA THR A 390 3.98 13.24 60.94
C THR A 390 4.10 14.67 60.28
N PRO A 391 3.05 15.55 60.33
CA PRO A 391 2.46 16.04 59.05
C PRO A 391 1.99 17.53 58.99
N ALA A 392 1.31 17.86 57.86
CA ALA A 392 0.16 18.78 57.70
C ALA A 392 0.36 20.30 57.44
N ALA A 393 -0.77 20.93 57.04
CA ALA A 393 -1.06 22.31 56.60
C ALA A 393 -0.77 22.61 55.10
N GLN A 394 -1.75 22.98 54.24
CA GLN A 394 -2.66 24.16 54.21
C GLN A 394 -1.90 25.49 53.98
N SER A 395 -2.34 26.45 53.14
CA SER A 395 -3.49 26.52 52.20
C SER A 395 -3.42 27.77 51.29
N ASN A 396 -4.13 27.73 50.15
CA ASN A 396 -4.83 28.86 49.48
C ASN A 396 -4.04 30.03 48.81
N PRO A 397 -4.70 30.85 47.92
CA PRO A 397 -4.10 31.18 46.62
C PRO A 397 -4.02 32.68 46.24
N ALA A 398 -3.40 32.95 45.07
CA ALA A 398 -3.61 34.04 44.08
C ALA A 398 -3.67 35.52 44.55
N PRO A 399 -3.13 36.44 43.72
CA PRO A 399 -4.09 37.26 42.95
C PRO A 399 -3.69 37.66 41.51
N THR A 400 -4.74 38.12 40.83
CA THR A 400 -4.89 38.84 39.55
C THR A 400 -3.96 40.03 39.27
N SER A 401 -3.82 40.39 37.97
CA SER A 401 -3.67 41.75 37.35
C SER A 401 -2.63 41.79 36.19
N ASP A 402 -2.82 42.51 35.06
CA ASP A 402 -4.08 43.03 34.47
C ASP A 402 -4.04 43.34 32.94
N ILE A 403 -5.19 43.80 32.44
CA ILE A 403 -5.61 44.38 31.15
C ILE A 403 -4.74 45.53 30.59
N GLU A 404 -4.49 45.56 29.26
CA GLU A 404 -4.64 46.81 28.46
C GLU A 404 -4.93 46.59 26.96
N ARG A 405 -5.40 47.64 26.25
CA ARG A 405 -6.16 47.53 24.99
C ARG A 405 -5.90 48.71 24.03
N SER A 406 -5.58 48.44 22.74
CA SER A 406 -5.95 49.18 21.49
C SER A 406 -4.83 49.09 20.41
N ARG A 407 -5.02 48.81 19.10
CA ARG A 407 -5.93 49.25 17.99
C ARG A 407 -5.52 50.59 17.31
N PRO A 408 -5.76 50.82 16.00
CA PRO A 408 -5.25 50.08 14.82
C PRO A 408 -4.86 51.02 13.62
N SER A 409 -4.38 50.51 12.47
CA SER A 409 -4.66 51.05 11.11
C SER A 409 -4.00 50.25 9.95
N ARG A 410 -4.49 50.49 8.72
CA ARG A 410 -4.25 49.85 7.40
C ARG A 410 -4.82 50.84 6.33
N PRO A 411 -4.81 50.60 5.00
CA PRO A 411 -3.82 50.02 4.05
C PRO A 411 -3.73 50.85 2.72
N LEU A 412 -3.54 50.18 1.56
CA LEU A 412 -3.55 50.63 0.12
C LEU A 412 -2.22 51.14 -0.49
N LEU A 413 -1.93 51.04 -1.81
CA LEU A 413 -2.19 50.05 -2.90
C LEU A 413 -1.52 50.55 -4.23
N ILE A 414 -1.76 49.87 -5.37
CA ILE A 414 -1.54 50.32 -6.79
C ILE A 414 -0.08 50.17 -7.33
N ALA A 415 0.24 49.86 -8.61
CA ALA A 415 -0.26 48.96 -9.69
C ALA A 415 0.62 49.18 -10.97
N GLY A 416 0.54 48.32 -12.00
CA GLY A 416 0.71 48.79 -13.42
C GLY A 416 1.67 48.07 -14.40
N ALA A 417 1.12 47.14 -15.19
CA ALA A 417 1.31 46.81 -16.63
C ALA A 417 2.55 47.21 -17.48
N ALA A 418 2.99 46.29 -18.38
CA ALA A 418 3.06 46.41 -19.87
C ALA A 418 3.80 45.19 -20.53
N VAL A 419 3.20 44.36 -21.39
CA VAL A 419 3.10 44.41 -22.89
C VAL A 419 4.42 44.33 -23.69
N LEU A 420 4.66 43.23 -24.44
CA LEU A 420 4.74 43.19 -25.93
C LEU A 420 5.06 41.77 -26.51
N ALA A 421 4.79 41.57 -27.80
CA ALA A 421 5.10 40.36 -28.60
C ALA A 421 6.13 40.67 -29.71
N VAL A 422 6.65 39.66 -30.45
CA VAL A 422 6.93 39.68 -31.94
C VAL A 422 7.80 38.49 -32.46
N LEU A 423 7.19 37.67 -33.34
CA LEU A 423 7.62 37.08 -34.64
C LEU A 423 8.91 36.22 -34.89
N VAL A 424 8.64 35.02 -35.47
CA VAL A 424 9.08 34.47 -36.80
C VAL A 424 10.52 33.95 -37.07
N ALA A 425 10.59 32.62 -37.21
CA ALA A 425 11.14 31.72 -38.26
C ALA A 425 12.29 32.09 -39.26
N ALA A 426 12.80 30.99 -39.87
CA ALA A 426 13.79 30.83 -40.96
C ALA A 426 15.27 30.72 -40.51
N GLY A 427 16.11 29.87 -41.11
CA GLY A 427 15.87 28.89 -42.18
C GLY A 427 17.07 27.95 -42.39
N ALA A 428 16.90 26.88 -43.18
CA ALA A 428 17.96 25.91 -43.48
C ALA A 428 18.91 26.38 -44.59
N VAL A 429 20.16 25.89 -44.58
CA VAL A 429 21.11 25.71 -45.71
C VAL A 429 22.29 24.87 -45.14
N PHE A 430 22.52 23.64 -45.61
CA PHE A 430 23.53 23.25 -46.62
C PHE A 430 25.00 23.44 -46.12
N GLY A 431 25.95 22.51 -46.23
CA GLY A 431 25.98 21.15 -46.77
C GLY A 431 27.40 20.75 -47.23
N LEU A 432 27.73 19.44 -47.20
CA LEU A 432 28.83 18.76 -47.92
C LEU A 432 30.32 19.04 -47.55
N THR A 433 30.98 18.02 -46.98
CA THR A 433 32.14 17.25 -47.52
C THR A 433 32.17 15.93 -46.72
N ARG A 434 32.09 14.67 -47.22
CA ARG A 434 32.50 13.94 -48.44
C ARG A 434 33.96 13.42 -48.41
N GLY A 435 34.14 12.12 -48.69
CA GLY A 435 35.39 11.34 -48.63
C GLY A 435 35.25 10.11 -47.70
N ASP A 436 34.59 9.01 -48.08
CA ASP A 436 34.87 7.98 -49.13
C ASP A 436 36.03 7.01 -48.82
N ALA A 437 35.72 5.70 -48.99
CA ALA A 437 36.51 4.45 -48.95
C ALA A 437 35.77 3.42 -48.03
N ASP A 438 34.78 2.64 -48.47
CA ASP A 438 34.63 1.73 -49.64
C ASP A 438 35.25 0.33 -49.42
N ASP A 439 34.78 -0.66 -50.19
CA ASP A 439 34.88 -2.13 -50.04
C ASP A 439 33.98 -2.77 -48.96
N GLY A 440 33.09 -3.73 -49.26
CA GLY A 440 32.64 -4.23 -50.58
C GLY A 440 31.95 -5.61 -50.52
N ALA A 441 30.82 -5.76 -51.23
CA ALA A 441 30.23 -7.02 -51.75
C ALA A 441 29.78 -8.13 -50.73
N THR A 442 28.71 -8.92 -50.93
CA THR A 442 27.63 -8.97 -51.96
C THR A 442 26.46 -9.84 -51.48
N ALA A 443 25.23 -9.53 -51.95
CA ALA A 443 24.08 -10.38 -52.35
C ALA A 443 23.77 -11.74 -51.63
N GLY A 444 22.51 -12.19 -51.51
CA GLY A 444 21.20 -11.68 -51.96
C GLY A 444 20.06 -12.50 -51.30
N ALA A 445 18.88 -11.93 -51.05
CA ALA A 445 17.73 -11.89 -51.95
C ALA A 445 17.03 -13.25 -52.23
N ALA A 446 15.92 -13.53 -51.54
CA ALA A 446 14.73 -14.22 -52.06
C ALA A 446 13.57 -14.13 -51.04
N ALA A 447 12.32 -14.13 -51.51
CA ALA A 447 11.11 -14.09 -50.67
C ALA A 447 9.98 -14.97 -51.27
N ALA A 448 8.98 -15.25 -50.42
CA ALA A 448 7.69 -15.90 -50.71
C ALA A 448 7.68 -17.44 -50.89
N PRO A 449 6.52 -18.13 -50.77
CA PRO A 449 5.21 -17.67 -50.26
C PRO A 449 4.63 -18.54 -49.11
N ALA A 450 3.48 -18.13 -48.58
CA ALA A 450 2.65 -18.92 -47.67
C ALA A 450 1.87 -20.03 -48.41
N VAL A 451 1.49 -21.08 -47.67
CA VAL A 451 0.52 -22.10 -48.09
C VAL A 451 -0.56 -22.20 -47.01
N ALA A 452 -1.82 -22.20 -47.43
CA ALA A 452 -2.96 -22.56 -46.60
C ALA A 452 -3.60 -23.81 -47.19
N GLU A 453 -3.99 -24.76 -46.33
CA GLU A 453 -4.97 -25.79 -46.68
C GLU A 453 -5.99 -25.95 -45.57
N ASP A 454 -7.21 -26.20 -45.99
CA ASP A 454 -8.44 -26.26 -45.20
C ASP A 454 -8.87 -27.72 -45.02
N ARG A 455 -9.45 -28.06 -43.86
CA ARG A 455 -10.35 -29.21 -43.71
C ARG A 455 -11.19 -29.11 -42.44
N SER A 456 -12.49 -29.00 -42.64
CA SER A 456 -13.52 -28.91 -41.60
C SER A 456 -14.06 -30.27 -41.14
N ASP A 457 -14.53 -30.27 -39.90
CA ASP A 457 -15.70 -31.01 -39.38
C ASP A 457 -15.53 -32.49 -38.93
N THR A 458 -15.59 -32.73 -37.62
CA THR A 458 -16.79 -33.30 -36.94
C THR A 458 -16.55 -33.55 -35.45
N GLY A 459 -17.55 -33.22 -34.61
CA GLY A 459 -17.63 -33.66 -33.21
C GLY A 459 -17.01 -32.72 -32.18
N ALA A 460 -17.74 -31.67 -31.77
CA ALA A 460 -17.32 -30.78 -30.70
C ALA A 460 -17.47 -31.44 -29.30
N PRO A 461 -16.39 -31.55 -28.50
CA PRO A 461 -16.50 -31.66 -27.05
C PRO A 461 -16.94 -30.30 -26.46
N PRO A 462 -17.49 -30.24 -25.23
CA PRO A 462 -17.71 -28.96 -24.56
C PRO A 462 -16.37 -28.23 -24.38
N PRO A 463 -16.34 -26.89 -24.45
CA PRO A 463 -15.10 -26.12 -24.37
C PRO A 463 -14.46 -26.26 -22.99
N ALA A 464 -13.37 -27.01 -22.91
CA ALA A 464 -12.57 -27.12 -21.70
C ALA A 464 -11.79 -25.81 -21.45
N ALA A 465 -11.84 -25.35 -20.19
CA ALA A 465 -11.00 -24.30 -19.62
C ALA A 465 -11.09 -22.90 -20.27
N SER A 466 -12.11 -22.13 -19.87
CA SER A 466 -12.03 -20.68 -19.86
C SER A 466 -10.82 -20.21 -19.03
N ALA A 467 -10.15 -19.15 -19.51
CA ALA A 467 -9.20 -18.36 -18.73
C ALA A 467 -9.93 -17.39 -17.79
N SER A 468 -10.92 -17.89 -17.04
CA SER A 468 -11.76 -17.11 -16.14
C SER A 468 -11.02 -16.77 -14.85
N VAL A 469 -11.06 -15.49 -14.46
CA VAL A 469 -10.69 -14.98 -13.12
C VAL A 469 -11.97 -14.81 -12.29
N TYR A 470 -12.88 -15.78 -12.42
CA TYR A 470 -14.22 -15.69 -11.86
C TYR A 470 -14.20 -16.00 -10.37
N ARG A 471 -14.94 -15.18 -9.61
CA ARG A 471 -15.13 -15.30 -8.16
C ARG A 471 -16.63 -15.27 -7.90
N SER A 472 -17.10 -15.99 -6.88
CA SER A 472 -18.52 -15.98 -6.51
C SER A 472 -18.96 -14.58 -6.06
N GLU A 473 -20.05 -14.08 -6.64
CA GLU A 473 -20.74 -12.84 -6.25
C GLU A 473 -22.08 -13.13 -5.56
N SER A 474 -22.65 -14.33 -5.75
CA SER A 474 -23.91 -14.77 -5.13
C SER A 474 -23.78 -16.08 -4.32
N THR A 475 -24.82 -16.43 -3.55
CA THR A 475 -24.90 -17.72 -2.83
C THR A 475 -25.02 -18.88 -3.80
N ASP A 476 -25.79 -18.67 -4.86
CA ASP A 476 -26.31 -19.72 -5.72
C ASP A 476 -25.17 -20.31 -6.56
N GLU A 477 -24.25 -19.46 -7.04
CA GLU A 477 -23.00 -19.85 -7.72
C GLU A 477 -22.09 -20.76 -6.88
N VAL A 478 -22.11 -20.63 -5.55
CA VAL A 478 -21.34 -21.51 -4.64
C VAL A 478 -22.14 -22.79 -4.37
N VAL A 479 -23.43 -22.66 -4.11
CA VAL A 479 -24.34 -23.78 -3.83
C VAL A 479 -24.42 -24.75 -5.02
N GLU A 480 -24.42 -24.26 -6.26
CA GLU A 480 -24.36 -25.09 -7.48
C GLU A 480 -23.09 -25.95 -7.59
N LEU A 481 -21.99 -25.55 -6.95
CA LEU A 481 -20.75 -26.33 -6.92
C LEU A 481 -20.66 -27.30 -5.73
N LEU A 482 -21.55 -27.21 -4.75
CA LEU A 482 -21.49 -28.04 -3.55
C LEU A 482 -22.14 -29.42 -3.77
N PRO A 483 -21.58 -30.51 -3.20
CA PRO A 483 -22.18 -31.83 -3.29
C PRO A 483 -23.59 -31.84 -2.71
N THR A 484 -24.55 -32.46 -3.42
CA THR A 484 -25.96 -32.52 -2.99
C THR A 484 -26.14 -33.15 -1.61
N LYS A 485 -25.25 -34.06 -1.20
CA LYS A 485 -25.19 -34.62 0.16
C LYS A 485 -24.89 -33.58 1.24
N LEU A 486 -24.05 -32.57 0.96
CA LEU A 486 -23.80 -31.47 1.91
C LEU A 486 -25.05 -30.61 2.03
N LEU A 487 -25.62 -30.17 0.89
CA LEU A 487 -26.80 -29.32 0.85
C LEU A 487 -28.02 -29.95 1.55
N THR A 488 -28.23 -31.26 1.37
CA THR A 488 -29.32 -32.01 2.02
C THR A 488 -28.98 -32.52 3.43
N GLY A 489 -27.70 -32.55 3.79
CA GLY A 489 -27.20 -32.88 5.14
C GLY A 489 -27.16 -31.68 6.09
N SER A 490 -27.22 -30.46 5.55
CA SER A 490 -27.12 -29.21 6.31
C SER A 490 -28.47 -28.65 6.78
N SER A 491 -28.46 -28.02 7.95
CA SER A 491 -29.62 -27.26 8.47
C SER A 491 -29.79 -25.90 7.80
N SER A 492 -28.68 -25.31 7.33
CA SER A 492 -28.64 -24.07 6.58
C SER A 492 -27.34 -24.01 5.76
N CYS A 493 -27.39 -23.32 4.62
CA CYS A 493 -26.24 -22.95 3.79
C CYS A 493 -26.40 -21.47 3.45
N GLU A 494 -25.81 -20.61 4.28
CA GLU A 494 -26.04 -19.16 4.25
C GLU A 494 -24.76 -18.37 3.99
N LYS A 495 -24.90 -17.12 3.54
CA LYS A 495 -23.77 -16.20 3.36
C LYS A 495 -23.02 -16.00 4.68
N SER A 496 -21.76 -16.40 4.74
CA SER A 496 -20.92 -16.25 5.94
C SER A 496 -19.90 -15.11 5.87
N GLY A 497 -19.72 -14.50 4.70
CA GLY A 497 -18.76 -13.42 4.47
C GLY A 497 -18.19 -13.45 3.06
N PHE A 498 -16.90 -13.14 2.95
CA PHE A 498 -16.11 -13.17 1.74
C PHE A 498 -14.70 -13.73 2.05
N SER A 499 -14.02 -14.32 1.05
CA SER A 499 -12.62 -14.74 1.17
C SER A 499 -11.66 -13.54 1.24
N SER A 500 -10.36 -13.77 1.49
CA SER A 500 -9.33 -12.71 1.41
C SER A 500 -9.30 -12.04 0.04
N GLU A 501 -9.62 -12.79 -1.01
CA GLU A 501 -9.69 -12.32 -2.39
C GLU A 501 -11.08 -11.78 -2.77
N GLY A 502 -11.99 -11.61 -1.80
CA GLY A 502 -13.32 -11.03 -2.02
C GLY A 502 -14.36 -11.95 -2.65
N ALA A 503 -14.09 -13.24 -2.81
CA ALA A 503 -15.10 -14.21 -3.29
C ALA A 503 -16.16 -14.46 -2.20
N MET A 504 -17.44 -14.40 -2.56
CA MET A 504 -18.54 -14.58 -1.61
C MET A 504 -18.54 -16.00 -1.02
N GLN A 505 -18.58 -16.09 0.30
CA GLN A 505 -18.54 -17.35 1.04
C GLN A 505 -19.93 -17.77 1.53
N VAL A 506 -20.21 -19.06 1.36
CA VAL A 506 -21.36 -19.78 1.95
C VAL A 506 -20.85 -20.68 3.07
N ARG A 507 -21.51 -20.68 4.23
CA ARG A 507 -21.28 -21.67 5.29
C ARG A 507 -22.48 -22.59 5.39
N CYS A 508 -22.24 -23.87 5.16
CA CYS A 508 -23.18 -24.96 5.36
C CYS A 508 -22.98 -25.57 6.75
N GLN A 509 -23.95 -25.41 7.65
CA GLN A 509 -23.94 -26.03 8.97
C GLN A 509 -24.54 -27.43 8.88
N ILE A 510 -23.79 -28.48 9.23
CA ILE A 510 -24.25 -29.86 9.14
C ILE A 510 -25.25 -30.14 10.26
N SER A 511 -26.38 -30.76 9.94
CA SER A 511 -27.37 -31.15 10.95
C SER A 511 -27.01 -32.53 11.54
N PRO A 512 -26.84 -32.67 12.88
CA PRO A 512 -26.56 -33.96 13.52
C PRO A 512 -27.60 -35.05 13.17
N ASN A 513 -28.86 -34.64 12.99
CA ASN A 513 -29.97 -35.56 12.71
C ASN A 513 -30.06 -36.03 11.26
N SER A 514 -29.32 -35.40 10.34
CA SER A 514 -29.29 -35.78 8.92
C SER A 514 -28.55 -37.10 8.68
N ASN A 515 -28.65 -37.64 7.47
CA ASN A 515 -27.86 -38.82 7.09
C ASN A 515 -26.35 -38.52 7.10
N LEU A 516 -25.95 -37.29 6.74
CA LEU A 516 -24.56 -36.85 6.79
C LEU A 516 -24.08 -36.74 8.24
N GLY A 517 -24.83 -36.07 9.12
CA GLY A 517 -24.47 -35.93 10.53
C GLY A 517 -24.32 -37.28 11.26
N LYS A 518 -25.20 -38.24 10.94
CA LYS A 518 -25.09 -39.62 11.45
C LYS A 518 -23.86 -40.38 10.92
N ALA A 519 -23.50 -40.19 9.65
CA ALA A 519 -22.30 -40.80 9.08
C ALA A 519 -21.00 -40.24 9.72
N LEU A 520 -21.04 -38.99 10.18
CA LEU A 520 -19.94 -38.33 10.92
C LEU A 520 -19.93 -38.65 12.43
N GLY A 521 -20.90 -39.43 12.93
CA GLY A 521 -21.03 -39.69 14.37
C GLY A 521 -21.25 -38.41 15.19
N MET A 522 -22.07 -37.48 14.69
CA MET A 522 -22.42 -36.25 15.39
C MET A 522 -23.49 -36.50 16.46
N GLU A 523 -23.23 -36.07 17.68
CA GLU A 523 -24.22 -35.98 18.76
C GLU A 523 -25.12 -34.73 18.59
N PRO A 524 -26.30 -34.66 19.22
CA PRO A 524 -27.21 -33.51 19.10
C PRO A 524 -26.62 -32.16 19.55
N SER A 525 -25.54 -32.17 20.31
CA SER A 525 -24.78 -30.98 20.76
C SER A 525 -23.64 -30.57 19.81
N ASP A 526 -23.31 -31.40 18.81
CA ASP A 526 -22.15 -31.16 17.96
C ASP A 526 -22.42 -30.09 16.91
N TYR A 527 -21.40 -29.27 16.67
CA TYR A 527 -21.43 -28.19 15.68
C TYR A 527 -20.32 -28.42 14.65
N GLU A 528 -20.72 -28.80 13.44
CA GLU A 528 -19.82 -28.97 12.31
C GLU A 528 -20.30 -28.09 11.15
N SER A 529 -19.37 -27.42 10.47
CA SER A 529 -19.72 -26.57 9.34
C SER A 529 -18.62 -26.53 8.28
N VAL A 530 -19.05 -26.46 7.02
CA VAL A 530 -18.19 -26.30 5.85
C VAL A 530 -18.39 -24.90 5.30
N SER A 531 -17.31 -24.11 5.23
CA SER A 531 -17.29 -22.83 4.54
C SER A 531 -16.72 -23.01 3.13
N ALA A 532 -17.41 -22.53 2.11
CA ALA A 532 -17.01 -22.67 0.71
C ALA A 532 -17.21 -21.39 -0.09
N TYR A 533 -16.44 -21.26 -1.17
CA TYR A 533 -16.54 -20.18 -2.16
C TYR A 533 -16.02 -20.66 -3.51
N ARG A 534 -16.27 -19.87 -4.56
CA ARG A 534 -15.68 -20.07 -5.88
C ARG A 534 -14.63 -19.01 -6.15
N ASP A 535 -13.42 -19.41 -6.51
CA ASP A 535 -12.36 -18.55 -7.03
C ASP A 535 -11.49 -19.35 -7.99
N ASP A 536 -11.73 -19.17 -9.30
CA ASP A 536 -11.08 -19.92 -10.38
C ASP A 536 -9.55 -19.72 -10.37
N GLN A 537 -9.06 -18.53 -9.98
CA GLN A 537 -7.62 -18.23 -9.96
C GLN A 537 -6.95 -18.77 -8.69
N TYR A 538 -7.55 -18.54 -7.52
CA TYR A 538 -7.04 -19.06 -6.25
C TYR A 538 -7.00 -20.58 -6.26
N ALA A 539 -8.03 -21.23 -6.79
CA ALA A 539 -8.09 -22.69 -6.89
C ALA A 539 -6.96 -23.25 -7.77
N ARG A 540 -6.74 -22.69 -8.97
CA ARG A 540 -5.64 -23.11 -9.85
C ARG A 540 -4.26 -22.89 -9.22
N SER A 541 -4.04 -21.72 -8.62
CA SER A 541 -2.77 -21.37 -7.98
C SER A 541 -2.47 -22.25 -6.76
N ASN A 542 -3.44 -22.42 -5.85
CA ASN A 542 -3.25 -23.20 -4.64
C ASN A 542 -3.29 -24.72 -4.89
N PHE A 543 -4.00 -25.21 -5.91
CA PHE A 543 -3.89 -26.62 -6.32
C PHE A 543 -2.43 -26.98 -6.66
N ILE A 544 -1.76 -26.15 -7.49
CA ILE A 544 -0.35 -26.37 -7.84
C ILE A 544 0.53 -26.27 -6.59
N ARG A 545 0.33 -25.22 -5.77
CA ARG A 545 1.10 -25.01 -4.54
C ARG A 545 0.98 -26.17 -3.55
N LEU A 546 -0.23 -26.71 -3.34
CA LEU A 546 -0.47 -27.83 -2.41
C LEU A 546 0.05 -29.16 -2.97
N ARG A 547 -0.13 -29.41 -4.28
CA ARG A 547 0.42 -30.60 -4.95
C ARG A 547 1.94 -30.67 -4.84
N ASP A 548 2.62 -29.53 -4.98
CA ASP A 548 4.08 -29.44 -5.02
C ASP A 548 4.71 -29.09 -3.65
N ALA A 549 3.90 -28.96 -2.59
CA ALA A 549 4.35 -28.59 -1.26
C ALA A 549 5.13 -29.71 -0.56
N LYS A 550 6.25 -29.33 0.05
CA LYS A 550 6.98 -30.17 1.02
C LYS A 550 6.53 -29.82 2.44
N SER A 551 5.44 -30.44 2.91
CA SER A 551 5.08 -30.45 4.33
C SER A 551 4.49 -31.80 4.74
N ASP A 552 4.45 -32.04 6.06
CA ASP A 552 3.95 -33.26 6.70
C ASP A 552 2.40 -33.37 6.71
N ASN A 553 1.70 -32.51 5.97
CA ASN A 553 0.24 -32.59 5.80
C ASN A 553 -0.12 -33.81 4.94
N THR A 554 -1.24 -34.46 5.26
CA THR A 554 -1.80 -35.50 4.40
C THR A 554 -2.49 -34.86 3.20
N ARG A 555 -2.24 -35.42 2.01
CA ARG A 555 -2.76 -34.94 0.74
C ARG A 555 -3.45 -36.05 -0.02
N ILE A 556 -4.67 -35.80 -0.45
CA ILE A 556 -5.45 -36.69 -1.31
C ILE A 556 -5.73 -35.94 -2.60
N VAL A 557 -5.33 -36.50 -3.74
CA VAL A 557 -5.60 -35.96 -5.08
C VAL A 557 -6.61 -36.89 -5.75
N SER A 558 -7.66 -36.33 -6.34
CA SER A 558 -8.70 -37.10 -7.04
C SER A 558 -8.15 -37.88 -8.23
N ALA A 559 -8.83 -38.96 -8.64
CA ALA A 559 -8.39 -39.82 -9.73
C ALA A 559 -8.28 -39.10 -11.10
N ASP A 560 -9.03 -38.02 -11.31
CA ASP A 560 -8.97 -37.16 -12.50
C ASP A 560 -7.89 -36.06 -12.40
N GLY A 561 -7.23 -35.93 -11.25
CA GLY A 561 -6.24 -34.91 -10.96
C GLY A 561 -6.77 -33.47 -10.93
N THR A 562 -8.08 -33.25 -10.77
CA THR A 562 -8.68 -31.90 -10.71
C THR A 562 -8.83 -31.35 -9.30
N ARG A 563 -8.96 -32.22 -8.30
CA ARG A 563 -9.23 -31.87 -6.90
C ARG A 563 -8.10 -32.32 -5.97
N ILE A 564 -7.84 -31.53 -4.94
CA ILE A 564 -6.92 -31.87 -3.85
C ILE A 564 -7.55 -31.54 -2.50
N ALA A 565 -7.42 -32.45 -1.54
CA ALA A 565 -7.68 -32.21 -0.13
C ALA A 565 -6.34 -32.25 0.64
N ASP A 566 -6.08 -31.23 1.45
CA ASP A 566 -4.87 -31.08 2.29
C ASP A 566 -5.29 -30.79 3.74
N TYR A 567 -4.70 -31.50 4.70
CA TYR A 567 -4.98 -31.35 6.14
C TYR A 567 -3.81 -31.75 7.03
N ASP A 568 -3.74 -31.15 8.22
CA ASP A 568 -2.72 -31.36 9.23
C ASP A 568 -3.13 -32.40 10.30
N HIS A 569 -2.16 -32.82 11.12
CA HIS A 569 -2.33 -33.83 12.18
C HIS A 569 -1.90 -33.28 13.56
N PRO A 570 -2.57 -32.26 14.11
CA PRO A 570 -2.21 -31.68 15.40
C PRO A 570 -2.47 -32.67 16.54
N PRO A 571 -1.51 -32.91 17.46
CA PRO A 571 -1.69 -33.85 18.56
C PRO A 571 -2.74 -33.34 19.56
N GLY A 572 -3.92 -33.96 19.56
CA GLY A 572 -5.00 -33.67 20.51
C GLY A 572 -5.86 -32.45 20.19
N GLY A 573 -5.93 -32.03 18.91
CA GLY A 573 -6.78 -30.92 18.46
C GLY A 573 -7.60 -31.25 17.21
N ASN A 574 -8.30 -30.24 16.69
CA ASN A 574 -8.98 -30.34 15.39
C ASN A 574 -7.97 -30.14 14.26
N SER A 575 -8.02 -31.01 13.25
CA SER A 575 -7.36 -30.79 11.95
C SER A 575 -8.08 -29.68 11.18
N TYR A 576 -7.32 -28.91 10.39
CA TYR A 576 -7.86 -27.95 9.44
C TYR A 576 -7.81 -28.53 8.02
N PHE A 577 -8.98 -28.71 7.41
CA PHE A 577 -9.11 -29.29 6.08
C PHE A 577 -9.33 -28.20 5.04
N THR A 578 -8.58 -28.28 3.93
CA THR A 578 -8.79 -27.46 2.74
C THR A 578 -8.96 -28.35 1.52
N VAL A 579 -10.11 -28.23 0.84
CA VAL A 579 -10.43 -28.91 -0.43
C VAL A 579 -10.45 -27.88 -1.54
N ILE A 580 -9.75 -28.15 -2.65
CA ILE A 580 -9.66 -27.27 -3.82
C ILE A 580 -9.93 -28.07 -5.08
N ASP A 581 -10.88 -27.62 -5.90
CA ASP A 581 -11.16 -28.15 -7.23
C ASP A 581 -10.79 -27.10 -8.29
N LYS A 582 -9.71 -27.36 -9.05
CA LYS A 582 -9.22 -26.40 -10.05
C LYS A 582 -10.07 -26.34 -11.33
N SER A 583 -10.98 -27.30 -11.51
CA SER A 583 -11.84 -27.38 -12.69
C SER A 583 -13.07 -26.48 -12.56
N THR A 584 -13.64 -26.40 -11.36
CA THR A 584 -14.82 -25.59 -11.03
C THR A 584 -14.49 -24.28 -10.33
N GLY A 585 -13.28 -24.15 -9.77
CA GLY A 585 -12.89 -23.03 -8.92
C GLY A 585 -13.35 -23.17 -7.47
N LEU A 586 -13.95 -24.30 -7.07
CA LEU A 586 -14.43 -24.52 -5.71
C LEU A 586 -13.26 -24.57 -4.71
N VAL A 587 -13.39 -23.81 -3.63
CA VAL A 587 -12.57 -23.93 -2.42
C VAL A 587 -13.50 -24.16 -1.24
N ALA A 588 -13.28 -25.24 -0.49
CA ALA A 588 -14.04 -25.57 0.71
C ALA A 588 -13.10 -25.83 1.91
N GLN A 589 -13.51 -25.37 3.08
CA GLN A 589 -12.70 -25.35 4.30
C GLN A 589 -13.55 -25.70 5.52
N PHE A 590 -13.01 -26.53 6.41
CA PHE A 590 -13.66 -26.94 7.67
C PHE A 590 -12.62 -27.36 8.71
N SER A 591 -13.02 -27.43 9.98
CA SER A 591 -12.14 -27.82 11.09
C SER A 591 -12.88 -28.74 12.05
N THR A 592 -12.39 -29.96 12.20
CA THR A 592 -13.00 -31.03 13.01
C THR A 592 -11.90 -32.05 13.42
N THR A 593 -12.25 -33.11 14.15
CA THR A 593 -11.30 -34.18 14.44
C THR A 593 -10.88 -34.89 13.15
N THR A 594 -9.64 -35.39 13.09
CA THR A 594 -9.10 -36.01 11.86
C THR A 594 -10.00 -37.12 11.31
N GLU A 595 -10.51 -37.99 12.19
CA GLU A 595 -11.45 -39.08 11.86
C GLU A 595 -12.78 -38.58 11.26
N ARG A 596 -13.38 -37.54 11.85
CA ARG A 596 -14.62 -36.93 11.30
C ARG A 596 -14.39 -36.25 9.97
N GLY A 597 -13.24 -35.59 9.81
CA GLY A 597 -12.93 -34.89 8.57
C GLY A 597 -12.64 -35.85 7.42
N GLU A 598 -11.94 -36.95 7.66
CA GLU A 598 -11.76 -38.03 6.69
C GLU A 598 -13.10 -38.69 6.29
N ALA A 599 -13.99 -38.92 7.26
CA ALA A 599 -15.35 -39.39 6.99
C ALA A 599 -16.16 -38.37 6.15
N LEU A 600 -16.00 -37.06 6.41
CA LEU A 600 -16.64 -36.00 5.63
C LEU A 600 -16.12 -35.94 4.19
N LEU A 601 -14.80 -36.06 3.98
CA LEU A 601 -14.22 -36.14 2.64
C LEU A 601 -14.75 -37.35 1.86
N ALA A 602 -14.91 -38.50 2.53
CA ALA A 602 -15.45 -39.72 1.93
C ALA A 602 -16.94 -39.58 1.57
N GLU A 603 -17.77 -39.10 2.50
CA GLU A 603 -19.20 -38.93 2.26
C GLU A 603 -19.49 -37.94 1.13
N LEU A 604 -18.70 -36.86 1.01
CA LEU A 604 -18.85 -35.83 -0.01
C LEU A 604 -18.17 -36.15 -1.36
N GLY A 605 -17.40 -37.24 -1.45
CA GLY A 605 -16.64 -37.59 -2.66
C GLY A 605 -15.49 -36.61 -2.96
N TRP A 606 -14.91 -36.02 -1.92
CA TRP A 606 -13.76 -35.10 -2.02
C TRP A 606 -12.40 -35.81 -1.89
N ASN A 607 -12.39 -37.12 -1.64
CA ASN A 607 -11.22 -38.00 -1.60
C ASN A 607 -11.13 -39.01 -2.77
N ALA A 608 -12.01 -38.91 -3.77
CA ALA A 608 -12.14 -39.83 -4.91
C ALA A 608 -11.68 -39.17 -6.22
#